data_AF-A0A7Y8LGW2-F1
#
_entry.id   AF-A0A7Y8LGW2-F1
#
_cell.length_a   1.000
_cell.length_b   1.000
_cell.length_c   1.000
_cell.angle_alpha   90.00
_cell.angle_beta   90.00
_cell.angle_gamma   90.00
#
_symmetry.space_group_name_H-M   'P 1'
#
loop_
_entity.id
_entity.type
_entity.pdbx_description
1 polymer ?
#
loop_
_entity_poly.entity_id
_entity_poly.type
_entity_poly.pdbx_seq_one_letter_code
_entity_poly.pdbx_strand_id
1 'polypeptide(L)'
;MKIVVGGLGRKSGKTSMVCRIIRLFPERPWLAVKVTAHVHCSALAPYTFTEETQAGGSGDTCRYLAAGARRAVLLEGDLDAAMPSLLTLLASTPDWIVESNRAASRLAADFTFFVADPESAADDEKLRRFFTGLE
;
A
#
# COMPACT_ATOMS: atom_id res chain seq x y z
N MET A 1 -8.40 11.32 -4.40
CA MET A 1 -8.95 10.08 -3.82
C MET A 1 -7.82 9.32 -3.15
N LYS A 2 -7.94 9.15 -1.84
CA LYS A 2 -6.91 8.64 -0.95
C LYS A 2 -7.35 7.29 -0.40
N ILE A 3 -6.65 6.22 -0.74
CA ILE A 3 -7.09 4.86 -0.42
C ILE A 3 -5.99 4.12 0.34
N VAL A 4 -6.34 3.44 1.43
CA VAL A 4 -5.49 2.42 2.04
C VAL A 4 -6.07 1.04 1.83
N VAL A 5 -5.24 0.07 1.47
CA VAL A 5 -5.60 -1.35 1.33
C VAL A 5 -4.75 -2.19 2.28
N GLY A 6 -5.38 -2.68 3.34
CA GLY A 6 -4.82 -3.63 4.30
C GLY A 6 -5.35 -5.05 4.10
N GLY A 7 -4.91 -6.00 4.93
CA GLY A 7 -5.42 -7.37 4.86
C GLY A 7 -4.67 -8.40 5.70
N LEU A 8 -5.26 -9.59 5.85
CA LEU A 8 -4.70 -10.67 6.65
C LEU A 8 -3.74 -11.55 5.84
N GLY A 9 -2.49 -11.64 6.29
CA GLY A 9 -1.54 -12.60 5.74
C GLY A 9 -0.97 -12.23 4.35
N ARG A 10 -0.10 -13.12 3.87
CA ARG A 10 0.49 -13.05 2.54
C ARG A 10 -0.53 -13.60 1.53
N LYS A 11 -0.54 -13.04 0.32
CA LYS A 11 -1.40 -13.47 -0.80
C LYS A 11 -2.92 -13.35 -0.59
N SER A 12 -3.39 -12.52 0.36
CA SER A 12 -4.82 -12.29 0.59
C SER A 12 -5.56 -11.56 -0.54
N GLY A 13 -4.88 -11.17 -1.62
CA GLY A 13 -5.50 -10.47 -2.75
C GLY A 13 -5.43 -8.94 -2.71
N LYS A 14 -4.79 -8.33 -1.70
CA LYS A 14 -4.56 -6.87 -1.60
C LYS A 14 -4.04 -6.25 -2.90
N THR A 15 -2.94 -6.78 -3.42
CA THR A 15 -2.33 -6.26 -4.66
C THR A 15 -3.27 -6.39 -5.85
N SER A 16 -4.06 -7.47 -5.90
CA SER A 16 -5.08 -7.64 -6.94
C SER A 16 -6.21 -6.61 -6.81
N MET A 17 -6.61 -6.27 -5.58
CA MET A 17 -7.58 -5.21 -5.32
C MET A 17 -7.05 -3.83 -5.74
N VAL A 18 -5.82 -3.49 -5.34
CA VAL A 18 -5.14 -2.24 -5.74
C VAL A 18 -5.12 -2.10 -7.26
N CYS A 19 -4.65 -3.13 -7.98
CA CYS A 19 -4.64 -3.13 -9.44
C CYS A 19 -6.03 -2.98 -10.06
N ARG A 20 -7.08 -3.57 -9.45
CA ARG A 20 -8.46 -3.42 -9.95
C ARG A 20 -8.97 -2.00 -9.75
N ILE A 21 -8.72 -1.38 -8.59
CA ILE A 21 -9.11 0.00 -8.32
C ILE A 21 -8.44 0.96 -9.30
N ILE A 22 -7.12 0.82 -9.53
CA ILE A 22 -6.39 1.66 -10.50
C ILE A 22 -7.03 1.55 -11.89
N ARG A 23 -7.36 0.33 -12.35
CA ARG A 23 -8.01 0.10 -13.66
C ARG A 23 -9.42 0.65 -13.76
N LEU A 24 -10.15 0.77 -12.64
CA LEU A 24 -11.51 1.33 -12.62
C LEU A 24 -11.53 2.85 -12.78
N PHE A 25 -10.42 3.53 -12.45
CA PHE A 25 -10.29 4.98 -12.52
C PHE A 25 -9.02 5.40 -13.28
N PRO A 26 -8.92 5.05 -14.58
CA PRO A 26 -7.69 5.27 -15.37
C PRO A 26 -7.37 6.76 -15.61
N GLU A 27 -8.34 7.65 -15.46
CA GLU A 27 -8.18 9.10 -15.61
C GLU A 27 -7.42 9.75 -14.44
N ARG A 28 -7.32 9.07 -13.29
CA ARG A 28 -6.67 9.60 -12.10
C ARG A 28 -5.15 9.40 -12.16
N PRO A 29 -4.34 10.40 -11.75
CA PRO A 29 -2.88 10.31 -11.73
C PRO A 29 -2.37 9.52 -10.52
N TRP A 30 -2.73 8.24 -10.45
CA TRP A 30 -2.46 7.39 -9.30
C TRP A 30 -0.97 7.32 -8.94
N LEU A 31 -0.66 7.69 -7.71
CA LEU A 31 0.53 7.22 -7.00
C LEU A 31 0.18 5.97 -6.19
N ALA A 32 0.74 4.83 -6.57
CA ALA A 32 0.57 3.59 -5.83
C ALA A 32 1.79 3.31 -4.96
N VAL A 33 1.60 3.08 -3.66
CA VAL A 33 2.70 2.77 -2.74
C VAL A 33 2.50 1.40 -2.11
N LYS A 34 3.49 0.52 -2.20
CA LYS A 34 3.54 -0.72 -1.43
C LYS A 34 4.40 -0.46 -0.19
N VAL A 35 3.86 -0.70 1.00
CA VAL A 35 4.62 -0.64 2.25
C VAL A 35 4.87 -2.04 2.77
N THR A 36 6.13 -2.37 3.05
CA THR A 36 6.53 -3.66 3.61
C THR A 36 7.59 -3.48 4.71
N ALA A 37 7.46 -4.26 5.78
CA ALA A 37 8.47 -4.34 6.83
C ALA A 37 9.63 -5.28 6.44
N HIS A 38 9.44 -6.09 5.38
CA HIS A 38 10.54 -6.89 4.84
C HIS A 38 11.48 -5.97 4.08
N VAL A 39 12.76 -6.05 4.44
CA VAL A 39 13.85 -5.31 3.82
C VAL A 39 14.59 -6.27 2.91
N HIS A 40 14.47 -6.10 1.60
CA HIS A 40 15.13 -6.98 0.62
C HIS A 40 16.62 -6.65 0.41
N CYS A 41 17.07 -5.46 0.79
CA CYS A 41 18.45 -5.02 0.63
C CYS A 41 18.97 -4.50 1.97
N SER A 42 20.17 -4.88 2.43
CA SER A 42 20.75 -4.45 3.71
C SER A 42 20.90 -2.93 3.76
N ALA A 43 19.83 -2.22 4.13
CA ALA A 43 19.82 -0.78 4.14
C ALA A 43 20.59 -0.29 5.36
N LEU A 44 21.62 0.53 5.11
CA LEU A 44 22.27 1.34 6.14
C LEU A 44 21.31 2.38 6.76
N ALA A 45 20.15 2.58 6.12
CA ALA A 45 19.09 3.49 6.53
C ALA A 45 17.88 2.71 7.08
N PRO A 46 17.08 3.29 7.99
CA PRO A 46 15.93 2.63 8.60
C PRO A 46 14.81 2.28 7.60
N TYR A 47 14.78 2.95 6.45
CA TYR A 47 13.83 2.68 5.37
C TYR A 47 14.41 3.08 4.00
N THR A 48 13.81 2.58 2.93
CA THR A 48 14.13 2.94 1.55
C THR A 48 12.86 3.16 0.73
N PHE A 49 12.90 4.15 -0.16
CA PHE A 49 11.91 4.32 -1.22
C PHE A 49 12.54 3.93 -2.56
N THR A 50 11.86 3.06 -3.30
CA THR A 50 12.29 2.65 -4.64
C THR A 50 11.13 2.88 -5.60
N GLU A 51 11.32 3.78 -6.55
CA GLU A 51 10.34 4.02 -7.62
C GLU A 51 10.50 2.97 -8.71
N GLU A 52 9.38 2.34 -9.06
CA GLU A 52 9.32 1.39 -10.15
C GLU A 52 9.34 2.11 -11.48
N THR A 53 10.10 1.57 -12.43
CA THR A 53 10.24 2.12 -13.78
C THR A 53 9.87 1.11 -14.87
N GLN A 54 9.69 -0.17 -14.50
CA GLN A 54 9.39 -1.23 -15.45
C GLN A 54 8.00 -1.81 -15.20
N ALA A 55 7.09 -1.57 -16.16
CA ALA A 55 5.85 -2.32 -16.24
C ALA A 55 6.13 -3.74 -16.73
N GLY A 56 5.58 -4.77 -16.05
CA GLY A 56 5.71 -6.17 -16.46
C GLY A 56 6.84 -6.96 -15.80
N GLY A 57 7.57 -6.37 -14.85
CA GLY A 57 8.52 -7.11 -14.01
C GLY A 57 7.85 -7.95 -12.92
N SER A 58 8.66 -8.65 -12.13
CA SER A 58 8.20 -9.43 -10.98
C SER A 58 8.06 -8.53 -9.74
N GLY A 59 6.84 -8.33 -9.25
CA GLY A 59 6.62 -7.59 -7.99
C GLY A 59 5.28 -6.87 -7.94
N ASP A 60 4.91 -6.40 -6.76
CA ASP A 60 3.64 -5.69 -6.55
C ASP A 60 3.65 -4.31 -7.24
N THR A 61 4.76 -3.57 -7.18
CA THR A 61 4.92 -2.26 -7.82
C THR A 61 4.90 -2.33 -9.35
N CYS A 62 5.56 -3.32 -9.95
CA CYS A 62 5.46 -3.64 -11.38
C CYS A 62 4.00 -3.84 -11.81
N ARG A 63 3.21 -4.54 -10.99
CA ARG A 63 1.78 -4.77 -11.24
C ARG A 63 0.93 -3.51 -11.11
N TYR A 64 1.32 -2.56 -10.27
CA TYR A 64 0.64 -1.27 -10.18
C TYR A 64 0.85 -0.43 -11.43
N LEU A 65 2.10 -0.32 -11.92
CA LEU A 65 2.36 0.35 -13.20
C LEU A 65 1.61 -0.32 -14.35
N ALA A 66 1.67 -1.66 -14.44
CA ALA A 66 0.93 -2.42 -15.45
C ALA A 66 -0.61 -2.30 -15.32
N ALA A 67 -1.11 -1.86 -14.16
CA ALA A 67 -2.53 -1.56 -13.96
C ALA A 67 -2.92 -0.14 -14.40
N GLY A 68 -1.94 0.72 -14.69
CA GLY A 68 -2.16 2.12 -15.10
C GLY A 68 -1.78 3.15 -14.05
N ALA A 69 -1.08 2.77 -12.96
CA ALA A 69 -0.57 3.76 -12.02
C ALA A 69 0.45 4.67 -12.72
N ARG A 70 0.35 5.99 -12.49
CA ARG A 70 1.31 6.95 -13.04
C ARG A 70 2.69 6.77 -12.40
N ARG A 71 2.71 6.50 -11.09
CA ARG A 71 3.92 6.19 -10.32
C ARG A 71 3.63 5.03 -9.40
N ALA A 72 4.59 4.13 -9.25
CA ALA A 72 4.52 3.06 -8.27
C ALA A 72 5.80 3.04 -7.44
N VAL A 73 5.67 3.02 -6.12
CA VAL A 73 6.79 3.13 -5.19
C VAL A 73 6.74 2.00 -4.18
N LEU A 74 7.88 1.35 -3.95
CA LEU A 74 8.07 0.43 -2.85
C LEU A 74 8.70 1.19 -1.68
N LEU A 75 8.05 1.13 -0.52
CA LEU A 75 8.61 1.55 0.75
C LEU A 75 8.94 0.30 1.57
N GLU A 76 10.22 0.11 1.87
CA GLU A 76 10.72 -0.97 2.70
C GLU A 76 11.28 -0.42 4.01
N GLY A 77 11.09 -1.16 5.11
CA GLY A 77 11.73 -0.88 6.40
C GLY A 77 10.79 -0.34 7.47
N ASP A 78 11.33 0.51 8.34
CA ASP A 78 10.61 1.08 9.48
C ASP A 78 9.61 2.15 9.03
N LEU A 79 8.33 1.81 9.10
CA LEU A 79 7.24 2.71 8.75
C LEU A 79 7.19 3.95 9.64
N ASP A 80 7.46 3.82 10.94
CA ASP A 80 7.35 4.95 11.87
C ASP A 80 8.44 5.99 11.56
N ALA A 81 9.66 5.54 11.25
CA ALA A 81 10.73 6.40 10.74
C ALA A 81 10.44 6.98 9.35
N ALA A 82 9.75 6.23 8.49
CA ALA A 82 9.42 6.64 7.12
C ALA A 82 8.22 7.60 7.01
N MET A 83 7.40 7.72 8.06
CA MET A 83 6.12 8.45 7.98
C MET A 83 6.23 9.88 7.45
N PRO A 84 7.17 10.74 7.90
CA PRO A 84 7.28 12.10 7.39
C PRO A 84 7.56 12.15 5.88
N SER A 85 8.45 11.28 5.40
CA SER A 85 8.80 11.15 3.98
C SER A 85 7.64 10.56 3.16
N LEU A 86 6.92 9.58 3.71
CA LEU A 86 5.73 9.02 3.08
C LEU A 86 4.64 10.09 2.92
N LEU A 87 4.34 10.87 3.95
CA LEU A 87 3.36 11.96 3.87
C LEU A 87 3.75 13.01 2.83
N THR A 88 5.04 13.37 2.77
CA THR A 88 5.57 14.30 1.76
C THR A 88 5.37 13.74 0.34
N LEU A 89 5.66 12.46 0.13
CA LEU A 89 5.44 11.78 -1.15
C LEU A 89 3.94 11.75 -1.52
N LEU A 90 3.07 11.39 -0.58
CA LEU A 90 1.63 11.33 -0.80
C LEU A 90 1.01 12.71 -1.07
N ALA A 91 1.60 13.80 -0.55
CA ALA A 91 1.16 15.17 -0.83
C ALA A 91 1.46 15.64 -2.26
N SER A 92 2.33 14.93 -3.01
CA SER A 92 2.68 15.28 -4.39
C SER A 92 1.55 15.04 -5.42
N THR A 93 0.49 14.34 -5.04
CA THR A 93 -0.68 14.08 -5.90
C THR A 93 -1.96 14.01 -5.06
N PRO A 94 -3.11 14.48 -5.59
CA PRO A 94 -4.39 14.33 -4.90
C PRO A 94 -4.93 12.89 -4.89
N ASP A 95 -4.39 12.01 -5.74
CA ASP A 95 -4.84 10.63 -5.92
C ASP A 95 -3.73 9.62 -5.60
N TRP A 96 -3.89 8.91 -4.49
CA TRP A 96 -2.95 7.90 -4.05
C TRP A 96 -3.63 6.66 -3.48
N ILE A 97 -2.98 5.51 -3.63
CA ILE A 97 -3.38 4.24 -3.06
C ILE A 97 -2.20 3.56 -2.38
N VAL A 98 -2.34 3.24 -1.10
CA VAL A 98 -1.30 2.62 -0.28
C VAL A 98 -1.70 1.21 0.09
N GLU A 99 -0.94 0.22 -0.36
CA GLU A 99 -1.07 -1.14 0.16
C GLU A 99 -0.19 -1.30 1.41
N SER A 100 -0.82 -1.52 2.57
CA SER A 100 -0.11 -1.70 3.83
C SER A 100 -0.97 -2.41 4.87
N ASN A 101 -0.36 -3.35 5.59
CA ASN A 101 -1.00 -3.95 6.77
C ASN A 101 -0.88 -3.08 8.04
N ARG A 102 -0.13 -1.97 8.00
CA ARG A 102 0.19 -1.15 9.19
C ARG A 102 -0.12 0.34 9.04
N ALA A 103 -0.34 0.84 7.82
CA ALA A 103 -0.48 2.28 7.57
C ALA A 103 -1.92 2.81 7.71
N ALA A 104 -2.93 1.95 7.82
CA ALA A 104 -4.33 2.37 7.79
C ALA A 104 -4.72 3.37 8.89
N SER A 105 -4.27 3.15 10.13
CA SER A 105 -4.53 4.07 11.25
C SER A 105 -3.63 5.32 11.26
N ARG A 106 -2.64 5.40 10.37
CA ARG A 106 -1.66 6.50 10.33
C ARG A 106 -1.89 7.48 9.18
N LEU A 107 -2.78 7.16 8.25
CA LEU A 107 -3.01 7.93 7.03
C LEU A 107 -4.45 8.41 6.97
N ALA A 108 -4.64 9.70 6.73
CA ALA A 108 -5.95 10.29 6.45
C ALA A 108 -6.41 9.91 5.03
N ALA A 109 -7.04 8.75 4.92
CA ALA A 109 -7.61 8.22 3.68
C ALA A 109 -9.11 8.52 3.57
N ASP A 110 -9.60 8.68 2.33
CA ASP A 110 -11.04 8.78 2.04
C ASP A 110 -11.70 7.41 2.19
N PHE A 111 -10.96 6.34 1.83
CA PHE A 111 -11.42 4.95 1.94
C PHE A 111 -10.32 4.04 2.47
N THR A 112 -10.71 3.15 3.36
CA THR A 112 -9.83 2.09 3.89
C THR A 112 -10.47 0.74 3.63
N PHE A 113 -9.83 -0.07 2.80
CA PHE A 113 -10.26 -1.43 2.49
C PHE A 113 -9.41 -2.43 3.25
N PHE A 114 -10.05 -3.49 3.72
CA PHE A 114 -9.37 -4.61 4.36
C PHE A 114 -9.71 -5.91 3.63
N VAL A 115 -8.68 -6.59 3.12
CA VAL A 115 -8.84 -7.82 2.35
C VAL A 115 -8.45 -9.02 3.21
N ALA A 116 -9.46 -9.78 3.62
CA ALA A 116 -9.31 -11.00 4.39
C ALA A 116 -9.68 -12.22 3.54
N ASP A 117 -8.99 -13.34 3.80
CA ASP A 117 -9.47 -14.66 3.39
C ASP A 117 -10.64 -15.04 4.32
N PRO A 118 -11.83 -15.41 3.79
CA PRO A 118 -12.98 -15.80 4.59
C PRO A 118 -12.68 -16.86 5.65
N GLU A 119 -11.78 -17.82 5.37
CA GLU A 119 -11.41 -18.87 6.32
C GLU A 119 -10.51 -18.35 7.44
N SER A 120 -9.75 -17.28 7.20
CA SER A 120 -8.85 -16.66 8.17
C SER A 120 -9.51 -15.51 8.96
N ALA A 121 -10.70 -15.06 8.58
CA ALA A 121 -11.30 -13.82 9.08
C ALA A 121 -12.10 -13.96 10.38
N ALA A 122 -12.55 -15.17 10.72
CA ALA A 122 -13.60 -15.38 11.72
C ALA A 122 -13.24 -14.92 13.15
N ASP A 123 -11.95 -14.90 13.52
CA ASP A 123 -11.49 -14.54 14.88
C ASP A 123 -10.18 -13.73 14.90
N ASP A 124 -9.78 -13.10 13.80
CA ASP A 124 -8.43 -12.52 13.71
C ASP A 124 -8.29 -11.20 14.50
N GLU A 125 -7.39 -11.20 15.48
CA GLU A 125 -7.07 -10.04 16.30
C GLU A 125 -6.53 -8.85 15.48
N LYS A 126 -5.87 -9.08 14.34
CA LYS A 126 -5.38 -8.02 13.45
C LYS A 126 -6.52 -7.32 12.73
N LEU A 127 -7.61 -8.03 12.41
CA LEU A 127 -8.85 -7.43 11.90
C LEU A 127 -9.42 -6.46 12.94
N ARG A 128 -9.55 -6.91 14.20
CA ARG A 128 -10.03 -6.07 15.30
C ARG A 128 -9.15 -4.83 15.50
N ARG A 129 -7.82 -5.03 15.59
CA ARG A 129 -6.85 -3.93 15.74
C ARG A 129 -6.87 -2.94 14.58
N PHE A 130 -7.13 -3.41 13.36
CA PHE A 130 -7.23 -2.54 12.18
C PHE A 130 -8.43 -1.60 12.29
N PHE A 131 -9.60 -2.10 12.71
CA PHE A 131 -10.80 -1.29 12.84
C PHE A 131 -10.80 -0.40 14.09
N THR A 132 -10.25 -0.85 15.21
CA THR A 132 -10.14 -0.02 16.43
C THR A 132 -9.14 1.14 16.29
N GLY A 133 -8.24 1.08 15.30
CA GLY A 133 -7.29 2.16 15.02
C GLY A 133 -7.81 3.24 14.06
N LEU A 134 -9.08 3.16 13.64
CA LEU A 134 -9.72 4.12 12.74
C LEU A 134 -10.69 5.08 13.47
N GLU A 135 -10.85 4.92 14.79
CA GLU A 135 -11.58 5.84 15.68
C GLU A 135 -10.72 7.05 16.06
#